data_AF-Q05809-F1
#
_entry.id   AF-Q05809-F1
#
_cell.length_a   1.000
_cell.length_b   1.000
_cell.length_c   1.000
_cell.angle_alpha   90.00
_cell.angle_beta   90.00
_cell.angle_gamma   90.00
#
_symmetry.space_group_name_H-M   'P 1'
#
loop_
_entity.id
_entity.type
_entity.pdbx_description
1 polymer ?
#
loop_
_entity_poly.entity_id
_entity_poly.type
_entity_poly.pdbx_seq_one_letter_code
_entity_poly.pdbx_strand_id
1 'polypeptide(L)'
;MSETGETSEYYKQALEEYKEVQEDEDPDVWDTRISKTGCYVENLALQLCHAETGDWRQCFNEMALFRKCWEKNGNRERVSTVDVDGTTSKDSEKKK
;
A
#
# COMPACT_ATOMS: atom_id res chain seq x y z
N MET A 1 -20.29 -3.30 -2.16
CA MET A 1 -19.33 -2.17 -2.20
C MET A 1 -17.96 -2.57 -2.76
N SER A 2 -17.62 -3.85 -2.93
CA SER A 2 -16.32 -4.23 -3.53
C SER A 2 -16.29 -4.15 -5.06
N GLU A 3 -17.43 -4.41 -5.72
CA GLU A 3 -17.50 -4.49 -7.19
C GLU A 3 -17.17 -3.16 -7.89
N THR A 4 -17.42 -2.02 -7.24
CA THR A 4 -17.11 -0.70 -7.79
C THR A 4 -15.62 -0.39 -7.77
N GLY A 5 -14.87 -0.96 -6.82
CA GLY A 5 -13.42 -0.75 -6.76
C GLY A 5 -12.69 -1.50 -7.87
N GLU A 6 -13.06 -2.77 -8.14
CA GLU A 6 -12.39 -3.60 -9.15
C GLU A 6 -12.67 -3.11 -10.58
N THR A 7 -13.73 -2.32 -10.75
CA THR A 7 -14.13 -1.72 -12.03
C THR A 7 -13.64 -0.29 -12.22
N SER A 8 -13.03 0.32 -11.19
CA SER A 8 -12.49 1.68 -11.24
C SER A 8 -11.38 1.82 -12.30
N GLU A 9 -11.20 3.04 -12.81
CA GLU A 9 -10.08 3.36 -13.71
C GLU A 9 -8.74 3.13 -13.03
N TYR A 10 -8.62 3.53 -11.75
CA TYR A 10 -7.43 3.32 -10.93
C TYR A 10 -7.02 1.86 -10.81
N TYR A 11 -7.99 0.95 -10.64
CA TYR A 11 -7.71 -0.48 -10.55
C TYR A 11 -7.21 -1.06 -11.87
N LYS A 12 -7.75 -0.59 -13.01
CA LYS A 12 -7.29 -1.02 -14.34
C LYS A 12 -5.88 -0.53 -14.63
N GLN A 13 -5.60 0.74 -14.33
CA GLN A 13 -4.26 1.29 -14.45
C GLN A 13 -3.27 0.55 -13.55
N ALA A 14 -3.66 0.26 -12.30
CA ALA A 14 -2.82 -0.50 -11.38
C ALA A 14 -2.54 -1.95 -11.84
N LEU A 15 -3.48 -2.59 -12.54
CA LEU A 15 -3.28 -3.91 -13.13
C LEU A 15 -2.26 -3.88 -14.28
N GLU A 16 -2.30 -2.84 -15.11
CA GLU A 16 -1.36 -2.65 -16.21
C GLU A 16 0.06 -2.40 -15.69
N GLU A 17 0.21 -1.48 -14.75
CA GLU A 17 1.51 -1.18 -14.13
C GLU A 17 2.07 -2.40 -13.36
N TYR A 18 1.21 -3.14 -12.64
CA TYR A 18 1.66 -4.39 -11.99
C TYR A 18 2.16 -5.42 -12.99
N LYS A 19 1.56 -5.49 -14.19
CA LYS A 19 2.03 -6.40 -15.24
C LYS A 19 3.43 -6.00 -15.72
N GLU A 20 3.69 -4.70 -15.88
CA GLU A 20 5.03 -4.20 -16.24
C GLU A 20 6.06 -4.54 -15.16
N VAL A 21 5.74 -4.32 -13.88
CA VAL A 21 6.62 -4.67 -12.75
C VAL A 21 6.92 -6.17 -12.69
N GLN A 22 5.98 -7.02 -13.07
CA GLN A 22 6.17 -8.48 -13.08
C GLN A 22 7.02 -8.96 -14.27
N GLU A 23 7.13 -8.16 -15.33
CA GLU A 23 7.97 -8.43 -16.51
C GLU A 23 9.38 -7.79 -16.35
N ASP A 24 9.58 -6.91 -15.38
CA ASP A 24 10.87 -6.31 -15.05
C ASP A 24 11.81 -7.33 -14.36
N GLU A 25 13.05 -7.44 -14.86
CA GLU A 25 14.08 -8.33 -14.31
C GLU A 25 14.76 -7.76 -13.05
N ASP A 26 14.70 -6.43 -12.84
CA ASP A 26 15.27 -5.74 -11.68
C ASP A 26 14.28 -4.70 -11.11
N PRO A 27 13.09 -5.15 -10.62
CA PRO A 27 12.08 -4.26 -10.09
C PRO A 27 12.61 -3.55 -8.85
N ASP A 28 12.17 -2.32 -8.62
CA ASP A 28 12.70 -1.53 -7.53
C ASP A 28 12.41 -2.16 -6.14
N VAL A 29 13.16 -1.73 -5.12
CA VAL A 29 13.07 -2.30 -3.76
C VAL A 29 11.68 -2.06 -3.14
N TRP A 30 11.04 -0.94 -3.49
CA TRP A 30 9.69 -0.60 -3.04
C TRP A 30 8.67 -1.54 -3.70
N ASP A 31 8.71 -1.69 -5.03
CA ASP A 31 7.85 -2.59 -5.79
C ASP A 31 7.96 -4.02 -5.30
N THR A 32 9.19 -4.52 -5.16
CA THR A 32 9.46 -5.85 -4.63
C THR A 32 8.81 -6.07 -3.27
N ARG A 33 8.83 -5.06 -2.39
CA ARG A 33 8.20 -5.15 -1.06
C ARG A 33 6.68 -5.15 -1.15
N ILE A 34 6.10 -4.35 -2.03
CA ILE A 34 4.65 -4.29 -2.23
C ILE A 34 4.15 -5.59 -2.88
N SER A 35 4.82 -6.10 -3.92
CA SER A 35 4.49 -7.38 -4.57
C SER A 35 4.53 -8.54 -3.58
N LYS A 36 5.47 -8.55 -2.63
CA LYS A 36 5.52 -9.54 -1.53
C LYS A 36 4.32 -9.51 -0.59
N THR A 37 3.54 -8.43 -0.55
CA THR A 37 2.28 -8.40 0.21
C THR A 37 1.14 -9.12 -0.50
N GLY A 38 1.28 -9.32 -1.82
CA GLY A 38 0.25 -9.85 -2.72
C GLY A 38 -0.96 -8.93 -2.91
N CYS A 39 -0.83 -7.65 -2.55
CA CYS A 39 -1.87 -6.62 -2.67
C CYS A 39 -1.38 -5.39 -3.47
N TYR A 40 -0.53 -5.63 -4.47
CA TYR A 40 0.10 -4.57 -5.25
C TYR A 40 -0.92 -3.70 -5.96
N VAL A 41 -1.86 -4.35 -6.67
CA VAL A 41 -2.87 -3.69 -7.48
C VAL A 41 -3.77 -2.81 -6.62
N GLU A 42 -4.27 -3.33 -5.49
CA GLU A 42 -5.13 -2.56 -4.59
C GLU A 42 -4.39 -1.41 -3.90
N ASN A 43 -3.12 -1.61 -3.55
CA ASN A 43 -2.26 -0.56 -2.99
C ASN A 43 -2.06 0.59 -3.99
N LEU A 44 -1.69 0.25 -5.22
CA LEU A 44 -1.44 1.23 -6.27
C LEU A 44 -2.74 1.94 -6.68
N ALA A 45 -3.86 1.23 -6.85
CA ALA A 45 -5.16 1.84 -7.15
C ALA A 45 -5.57 2.89 -6.11
N LEU A 46 -5.35 2.61 -4.82
CA LEU A 46 -5.61 3.57 -3.74
C LEU A 46 -4.71 4.81 -3.84
N GLN A 47 -3.42 4.63 -4.17
CA GLN A 47 -2.48 5.74 -4.35
C GLN A 47 -2.84 6.59 -5.57
N LEU A 48 -3.22 5.98 -6.69
CA LEU A 48 -3.65 6.67 -7.90
C LEU A 48 -4.91 7.52 -7.65
N CYS A 49 -5.91 6.97 -6.96
CA CYS A 49 -7.10 7.74 -6.57
C CYS A 49 -6.74 8.95 -5.71
N HIS A 50 -5.86 8.76 -4.71
CA HIS A 50 -5.44 9.87 -3.85
C HIS A 50 -4.60 10.91 -4.60
N ALA A 51 -3.77 10.47 -5.55
CA ALA A 51 -2.94 11.35 -6.39
C ALA A 51 -3.80 12.24 -7.29
N GLU A 52 -4.90 11.73 -7.84
CA GLU A 52 -5.82 12.52 -8.67
C GLU A 52 -6.73 13.42 -7.83
N THR A 53 -7.37 12.87 -6.79
CA THR A 53 -8.41 13.59 -6.03
C THR A 53 -7.85 14.52 -4.95
N GLY A 54 -6.68 14.21 -4.40
CA GLY A 54 -6.10 14.88 -3.23
C GLY A 54 -6.88 14.68 -1.93
N ASP A 55 -7.90 13.81 -1.89
CA ASP A 55 -8.67 13.50 -0.67
C ASP A 55 -8.96 12.01 -0.56
N TRP A 56 -8.28 11.36 0.38
CA TRP A 56 -8.42 9.93 0.65
C TRP A 56 -9.85 9.50 0.99
N ARG A 57 -10.71 10.44 1.44
CA ARG A 57 -12.12 10.15 1.73
C ARG A 57 -12.93 9.82 0.47
N GLN A 58 -12.50 10.29 -0.69
CA GLN A 58 -13.11 9.97 -1.98
C GLN A 58 -12.73 8.56 -2.46
N CYS A 59 -11.62 8.01 -1.96
CA CYS A 59 -11.06 6.71 -2.34
C CYS A 59 -11.53 5.54 -1.45
N PHE A 60 -12.78 5.61 -0.97
CA PHE A 60 -13.30 4.63 -0.02
C PHE A 60 -13.39 3.22 -0.61
N ASN A 61 -13.69 3.10 -1.91
CA ASN A 61 -13.82 1.82 -2.58
C ASN A 61 -12.46 1.12 -2.72
N GLU A 62 -11.44 1.85 -3.16
CA GLU A 62 -10.06 1.39 -3.31
C GLU A 62 -9.49 1.00 -1.94
N MET A 63 -9.78 1.81 -0.91
CA MET A 63 -9.39 1.50 0.46
C MET A 63 -10.05 0.22 0.99
N ALA A 64 -11.33 0.00 0.69
CA ALA A 64 -12.04 -1.21 1.08
C ALA A 64 -11.45 -2.47 0.40
N LEU A 65 -11.06 -2.37 -0.88
CA LEU A 65 -10.36 -3.44 -1.58
C LEU A 65 -8.99 -3.73 -0.98
N PHE A 66 -8.20 -2.69 -0.74
CA PHE A 66 -6.88 -2.85 -0.14
C PHE A 66 -6.96 -3.53 1.22
N ARG A 67 -7.90 -3.13 2.09
CA ARG A 67 -8.15 -3.78 3.39
C ARG A 67 -8.52 -5.25 3.23
N LYS A 68 -9.44 -5.57 2.30
CA LYS A 68 -9.88 -6.95 2.05
C LYS A 68 -8.72 -7.82 1.57
N CYS A 69 -7.88 -7.31 0.66
CA CYS A 69 -6.68 -8.02 0.21
C CYS A 69 -5.69 -8.20 1.37
N TRP A 70 -5.45 -7.14 2.15
CA TRP A 70 -4.52 -7.16 3.27
C TRP A 70 -4.87 -8.23 4.31
N GLU A 71 -6.15 -8.34 4.66
CA GLU A 71 -6.67 -9.36 5.58
C GLU A 71 -6.56 -10.76 4.97
N LYS A 72 -6.91 -10.94 3.70
CA LYS A 72 -6.84 -12.21 2.99
C LYS A 72 -5.40 -12.76 2.93
N ASN A 73 -4.42 -11.89 2.74
CA ASN A 73 -3.01 -12.29 2.59
C ASN A 73 -2.26 -12.41 3.94
N GLY A 74 -2.97 -12.28 5.07
CA GLY A 74 -2.37 -12.46 6.40
C GLY A 74 -1.38 -11.36 6.80
N ASN A 75 -1.46 -10.18 6.19
CA ASN A 75 -0.45 -9.13 6.35
C ASN A 75 -0.51 -8.40 7.71
N ARG A 76 -1.40 -8.80 8.63
CA ARG A 76 -1.52 -8.19 9.98
C ARG A 76 -0.23 -8.29 10.79
N GLU A 77 0.50 -9.40 10.66
CA GLU A 77 1.75 -9.61 11.38
C GLU A 77 2.90 -8.74 10.87
N ARG A 78 2.78 -8.18 9.66
CA ARG A 78 3.78 -7.27 9.07
C ARG A 78 3.80 -5.89 9.75
N VAL A 79 2.76 -5.57 10.52
CA VAL A 79 2.53 -4.26 11.13
C VAL A 79 2.21 -4.38 12.63
N SER A 80 3.04 -5.14 13.36
CA SER A 80 2.93 -5.18 14.81
C SER A 80 3.22 -3.80 15.42
N THR A 81 2.45 -3.46 16.46
CA THR A 81 2.74 -2.28 17.27
C THR A 81 3.70 -2.68 18.38
N VAL A 82 4.66 -1.81 18.69
CA VAL A 82 5.54 -1.93 19.86
C VAL A 82 5.19 -0.83 20.84
N ASP A 83 5.18 -1.15 22.13
CA ASP A 83 5.05 -0.14 23.16
C ASP A 83 6.28 0.76 23.14
N VAL A 84 6.07 2.06 23.35
CA VAL A 84 7.18 3.00 23.51
C VAL A 84 7.80 2.75 24.87
N ASP A 85 8.92 2.03 24.92
CA ASP A 85 9.72 1.93 26.13
C ASP A 85 10.21 3.34 26.50
N GLY A 86 9.81 3.84 27.68
CA GLY A 86 10.13 5.18 28.18
C GLY A 86 11.63 5.48 28.40
N THR A 87 12.52 4.62 27.93
CA THR A 87 13.98 4.70 28.03
C THR A 87 14.66 5.29 26.79
N THR A 88 13.96 5.42 25.65
CA THR A 88 14.57 5.78 24.35
C THR A 88 14.73 7.29 24.09
N SER A 89 14.33 8.16 25.01
CA SER A 89 14.35 9.63 24.81
C SER A 89 15.65 10.35 25.21
N LYS A 90 16.82 9.70 25.25
CA LYS A 90 18.07 10.38 25.69
C LYS A 90 19.24 10.48 24.70
N ASP A 91 19.20 9.86 23.53
CA ASP A 91 20.35 9.90 22.62
C ASP A 91 19.97 10.47 21.25
N SER A 92 20.05 11.79 21.09
CA SER A 92 20.31 12.45 19.79
C SER A 92 20.55 13.98 19.88
N GLU A 93 20.33 14.63 21.03
CA GLU A 93 20.59 16.07 21.15
C GLU A 93 22.05 16.40 21.53
N LYS A 94 23.01 16.17 20.62
CA LYS A 94 24.26 16.95 20.47
C LYS A 94 25.21 16.31 19.44
N LYS A 95 25.13 16.77 18.21
CA LYS A 95 26.33 16.99 17.40
C LYS A 95 26.13 18.25 16.57
N LYS A 96 26.50 19.37 17.18
CA LYS A 96 26.84 20.63 16.52
C LYS A 96 28.35 20.73 16.49
#